data_AF-A0A085LU64-F1
#
_entry.id   AF-A0A085LU64-F1
#
_cell.length_a   1.000
_cell.length_b   1.000
_cell.length_c   1.000
_cell.angle_alpha   90.00
_cell.angle_beta   90.00
_cell.angle_gamma   90.00
#
_symmetry.space_group_name_H-M   'P 1'
#
loop_
_entity.id
_entity.type
_entity.pdbx_description
1 polymer ?
#
loop_
_entity_poly.entity_id
_entity_poly.type
_entity_poly.pdbx_seq_one_letter_code
_entity_poly.pdbx_strand_id
1 'polypeptide(L)'
;MAAISLHSAFGILHETLGLRKLSARWVPKALREEQLVRRVNLSREPLTKIEANETGFFDRIVTGGETWIYRYDPESKIQSKQWLPRGSASPVKFKAERSARKVMATIFWDSDGVILTDFLEGARTVTASYSGTSIITTLNLTTLDYNNLLRRTIRYSTTE
;
A
#
# COMPACT_ATOMS: atom_id res chain seq x y z
N MET A 1 18.81 -10.25 -48.25
CA MET A 1 18.72 -9.25 -47.17
C MET A 1 19.57 -9.73 -46.01
N ALA A 2 20.66 -9.04 -45.68
CA ALA A 2 21.52 -9.44 -44.57
C ALA A 2 20.83 -9.10 -43.24
N ALA A 3 20.42 -10.11 -42.49
CA ALA A 3 19.82 -9.93 -41.17
C ALA A 3 20.93 -9.63 -40.15
N ILE A 4 20.80 -8.53 -39.41
CA ILE A 4 21.71 -8.20 -38.31
C ILE A 4 21.49 -9.21 -37.19
N SER A 5 22.57 -9.77 -36.64
CA SER A 5 22.47 -10.72 -35.53
C SER A 5 21.94 -10.03 -34.26
N LEU A 6 21.22 -10.76 -33.40
CA LEU A 6 20.72 -10.24 -32.12
C LEU A 6 21.86 -9.70 -31.24
N HIS A 7 23.03 -10.33 -31.30
CA HIS A 7 24.21 -9.92 -30.57
C HIS A 7 24.77 -8.60 -31.10
N SER A 8 24.88 -8.45 -32.41
CA SER A 8 25.30 -7.19 -33.05
C SER A 8 24.33 -6.05 -32.73
N ALA A 9 23.01 -6.31 -32.76
CA ALA A 9 22.01 -5.32 -32.37
C ALA A 9 22.11 -4.96 -30.88
N PHE A 10 22.35 -5.93 -30.00
CA PHE A 10 22.57 -5.67 -28.58
C PHE A 10 23.82 -4.83 -28.32
N GLY A 11 24.95 -5.16 -28.96
CA GLY A 11 26.20 -4.39 -28.84
C GLY A 11 26.04 -2.95 -29.32
N ILE A 12 25.41 -2.74 -30.47
CA ILE A 12 25.13 -1.38 -30.96
C ILE A 12 24.26 -0.59 -29.97
N LEU A 13 23.16 -1.19 -29.49
CA LEU A 13 22.25 -0.50 -28.58
C LEU A 13 22.90 -0.22 -27.22
N HIS A 14 23.55 -1.20 -26.61
CA HIS A 14 24.05 -1.10 -25.24
C HIS A 14 25.45 -0.48 -25.14
N GLU A 15 26.38 -0.89 -26.01
CA GLU A 15 27.79 -0.51 -25.92
C GLU A 15 28.10 0.74 -26.76
N THR A 16 27.58 0.83 -27.99
CA THR A 16 27.82 1.99 -28.87
C THR A 16 26.91 3.17 -28.53
N LEU A 17 25.62 2.91 -28.38
CA LEU A 17 24.62 3.97 -28.14
C LEU A 17 24.34 4.20 -26.64
N GLY A 18 24.87 3.36 -25.75
CA GLY A 18 24.68 3.50 -24.30
C GLY A 18 23.24 3.30 -23.82
N LEU A 19 22.39 2.70 -24.65
CA LEU A 19 20.96 2.53 -24.37
C LEU A 19 20.71 1.36 -23.43
N ARG A 20 19.78 1.57 -22.51
CA ARG A 20 19.35 0.54 -21.56
C ARG A 20 17.93 0.10 -21.88
N LYS A 21 17.72 -1.21 -21.93
CA LYS A 21 16.39 -1.80 -22.03
C LYS A 21 15.75 -1.81 -20.64
N LEU A 22 14.81 -0.90 -20.41
CA LEU A 22 14.05 -0.80 -19.16
C LEU A 22 12.59 -1.19 -19.39
N SER A 23 11.93 -1.75 -18.37
CA SER A 23 10.48 -1.92 -18.36
C SER A 23 9.81 -0.67 -17.79
N ALA A 24 8.66 -0.30 -18.35
CA ALA A 24 7.83 0.76 -17.77
C ALA A 24 7.42 0.43 -16.33
N ARG A 25 7.30 1.46 -15.49
CA ARG A 25 6.81 1.33 -14.10
C ARG A 25 5.28 1.44 -14.09
N TRP A 26 4.64 0.65 -13.22
CA TRP A 26 3.21 0.80 -12.95
C TRP A 26 2.97 2.07 -12.13
N VAL A 27 2.14 2.96 -12.65
CA VAL A 27 1.69 4.16 -11.94
C VAL A 27 0.17 4.05 -11.75
N PRO A 28 -0.36 4.19 -10.52
CA PRO A 28 -1.78 3.97 -10.24
C PRO A 28 -2.74 4.80 -11.10
N LYS A 29 -2.34 6.03 -11.44
CA LYS A 29 -3.14 6.94 -12.26
C LYS A 29 -2.25 7.99 -12.93
N ALA A 30 -2.52 8.28 -14.19
CA ALA A 30 -1.98 9.46 -14.85
C ALA A 30 -2.68 10.72 -14.29
N LEU A 31 -1.92 11.57 -13.62
CA LEU A 31 -2.43 12.80 -13.00
C LEU A 31 -2.38 13.97 -13.99
N ARG A 32 -3.39 14.84 -13.92
CA ARG A 32 -3.38 16.13 -14.62
C ARG A 32 -2.44 17.12 -13.91
N GLU A 33 -1.95 18.13 -14.62
CA GLU A 33 -1.05 19.16 -14.04
C GLU A 33 -1.65 19.83 -12.80
N GLU A 34 -2.91 20.24 -12.85
CA GLU A 34 -3.66 20.76 -11.69
C GLU A 34 -3.68 19.80 -10.49
N GLN A 35 -3.78 18.48 -10.71
CA GLN A 35 -3.76 17.49 -9.65
C GLN A 35 -2.36 17.35 -9.05
N LEU A 36 -1.31 17.48 -9.86
CA LEU A 36 0.08 17.50 -9.40
C LEU A 36 0.35 18.72 -8.53
N VAL A 37 -0.02 19.92 -9.01
CA VAL A 37 0.13 21.16 -8.25
C VAL A 37 -0.62 21.09 -6.92
N ARG A 38 -1.87 20.59 -6.95
CA ARG A 38 -2.66 20.41 -5.73
C ARG A 38 -1.98 19.47 -4.73
N ARG A 39 -1.41 18.35 -5.19
CA ARG A 39 -0.68 17.42 -4.32
C ARG A 39 0.55 18.08 -3.69
N VAL A 40 1.35 18.80 -4.49
CA VAL A 40 2.52 19.52 -3.97
C VAL A 40 2.11 20.53 -2.91
N ASN A 41 1.05 21.31 -3.16
CA ASN A 41 0.57 22.31 -2.22
C ASN A 41 0.08 21.69 -0.91
N LEU A 42 -0.68 20.58 -0.98
CA LEU A 42 -1.14 19.86 0.21
C LEU A 42 0.01 19.22 1.00
N SER A 43 1.12 18.86 0.36
CA SER A 43 2.28 18.26 1.01
C SER A 43 3.19 19.27 1.72
N ARG A 44 3.05 20.57 1.46
CA ARG A 44 3.93 21.61 2.06
C ARG A 44 3.76 21.69 3.58
N GLU A 45 2.52 21.76 4.06
CA GLU A 45 2.27 21.93 5.49
C GLU A 45 2.75 20.72 6.33
N PRO A 46 2.44 19.45 5.97
CA PRO A 46 3.02 18.31 6.66
C PRO A 46 4.55 18.29 6.58
N LEU A 47 5.13 18.65 5.42
CA LEU A 47 6.58 18.70 5.25
C LEU A 47 7.22 19.71 6.21
N THR A 48 6.65 20.91 6.34
CA THR A 48 7.16 21.92 7.29
C THR A 48 7.12 21.42 8.73
N LYS A 49 6.07 20.70 9.14
CA LYS A 49 5.98 20.10 10.49
C LYS A 49 7.02 19.01 10.71
N ILE A 50 7.28 18.19 9.69
CA ILE A 50 8.33 17.16 9.71
C ILE A 50 9.71 17.81 9.79
N GLU A 51 9.99 18.84 8.99
CA GLU A 51 11.27 19.56 8.98
C GLU A 51 11.52 20.33 10.28
N ALA A 52 10.47 20.88 10.89
CA ALA A 52 10.54 21.51 12.21
C ALA A 52 10.74 20.50 13.36
N ASN A 53 10.71 19.20 13.06
CA ASN A 53 10.77 18.10 14.04
C ASN A 53 9.77 18.32 15.20
N GLU A 54 8.53 18.71 14.85
CA GLU A 54 7.49 18.95 15.84
C GLU A 54 7.30 17.69 16.70
N THR A 55 7.49 17.85 18.01
CA THR A 55 7.49 16.72 18.95
C THR A 55 6.15 15.98 18.90
N GLY A 56 6.22 14.69 18.57
CA GLY A 56 5.05 13.82 18.48
C GLY A 56 4.14 14.11 17.29
N PHE A 57 4.64 14.72 16.20
CA PHE A 57 3.82 14.93 14.99
C PHE A 57 3.26 13.62 14.45
N PHE A 58 4.09 12.59 14.30
CA PHE A 58 3.66 11.28 13.80
C PHE A 58 2.78 10.52 14.80
N ASP A 59 3.08 10.65 16.10
CA ASP A 59 2.34 9.96 17.17
C ASP A 59 0.88 10.44 17.29
N ARG A 60 0.56 11.61 16.73
CA ARG A 60 -0.79 12.18 16.70
C ARG A 60 -1.57 11.78 15.44
N ILE A 61 -0.95 11.09 14.49
CA ILE A 61 -1.59 10.73 13.21
C ILE A 61 -2.21 9.34 13.35
N VAL A 62 -3.54 9.32 13.41
CA VAL A 62 -4.31 8.11 13.11
C VAL A 62 -4.63 8.12 11.62
N THR A 63 -4.24 7.07 10.92
CA THR A 63 -4.60 6.86 9.52
C THR A 63 -5.40 5.58 9.38
N GLY A 64 -6.08 5.42 8.24
CA GLY A 64 -6.79 4.20 7.93
C GLY A 64 -7.07 4.05 6.45
N GLY A 65 -7.39 2.84 6.07
CA GLY A 65 -7.68 2.49 4.69
C GLY A 65 -8.53 1.24 4.59
N GLU A 66 -9.06 1.03 3.39
CA GLU A 66 -9.89 -0.11 3.04
C GLU A 66 -9.14 -0.98 2.05
N THR A 67 -9.15 -2.29 2.26
CA THR A 67 -8.51 -3.26 1.36
C THR A 67 -9.39 -4.49 1.15
N TRP A 68 -9.32 -5.05 -0.06
CA TRP A 68 -9.99 -6.31 -0.38
C TRP A 68 -9.07 -7.49 -0.07
N ILE A 69 -9.52 -8.37 0.82
CA ILE A 69 -8.87 -9.63 1.12
C ILE A 69 -9.57 -10.73 0.33
N TYR A 70 -8.82 -11.38 -0.56
CA TYR A 70 -9.31 -12.50 -1.37
C TYR A 70 -9.00 -13.81 -0.67
N ARG A 71 -9.94 -14.75 -0.67
CA ARG A 71 -9.70 -16.12 -0.14
C ARG A 71 -8.60 -16.84 -0.91
N TYR A 72 -8.51 -16.59 -2.21
CA TYR A 72 -7.42 -17.06 -3.05
C TYR A 72 -6.94 -15.91 -3.95
N ASP A 73 -5.66 -15.58 -3.84
CA ASP A 73 -4.96 -14.65 -4.72
C ASP A 73 -3.88 -15.41 -5.50
N PRO A 74 -4.03 -15.60 -6.81
CA PRO A 74 -3.07 -16.37 -7.60
C PRO A 74 -1.74 -15.63 -7.68
N GLU A 75 -0.66 -16.37 -7.42
CA GLU A 75 0.70 -15.88 -7.56
C GLU A 75 0.95 -15.37 -8.99
N SER A 76 1.53 -14.17 -9.11
CA SER A 76 1.89 -13.54 -10.38
C SER A 76 2.98 -14.32 -11.14
N LYS A 77 3.13 -14.04 -12.43
CA LYS A 77 4.21 -14.63 -13.26
C LYS A 77 5.62 -14.28 -12.75
N ILE A 78 5.78 -13.13 -12.10
CA ILE A 78 7.08 -12.71 -11.57
C ILE A 78 7.39 -13.47 -10.29
N GLN A 79 6.41 -13.65 -9.42
CA GLN A 79 6.57 -14.43 -8.20
C GLN A 79 6.84 -15.92 -8.51
N SER A 80 6.22 -16.46 -9.57
CA SER A 80 6.43 -17.86 -9.97
C SER A 80 7.79 -18.16 -10.61
N LYS A 81 8.76 -17.24 -10.54
CA LYS A 81 10.11 -17.47 -11.04
C LYS A 81 10.81 -18.49 -10.14
N GLN A 82 11.34 -19.53 -10.77
CA GLN A 82 12.07 -20.59 -10.09
C GLN A 82 13.42 -20.81 -10.77
N TRP A 83 14.42 -21.20 -9.97
CA TRP A 83 15.73 -21.59 -10.46
C TRP A 83 15.67 -23.03 -10.94
N LEU A 84 16.06 -23.27 -12.19
CA LEU A 84 16.12 -24.62 -12.78
C LEU A 84 17.53 -24.91 -13.31
N PRO A 85 17.95 -26.19 -13.29
CA PRO A 85 19.18 -26.62 -13.95
C PRO A 85 19.19 -26.25 -15.43
N ARG A 86 20.39 -25.97 -15.96
CA ARG A 86 20.59 -25.60 -17.37
C ARG A 86 20.09 -26.73 -18.29
N GLY A 87 19.26 -26.39 -19.27
CA GLY A 87 18.64 -27.35 -20.20
C GLY A 87 17.27 -27.87 -19.77
N SER A 88 16.78 -27.50 -18.58
CA SER A 88 15.43 -27.86 -18.14
C SER A 88 14.36 -27.11 -18.94
N ALA A 89 13.21 -27.76 -19.17
CA ALA A 89 12.05 -27.10 -19.75
C ALA A 89 11.50 -26.02 -18.80
N SER A 90 10.90 -24.98 -19.38
CA SER A 90 10.25 -23.95 -18.58
C SER A 90 8.97 -24.50 -17.92
N PRO A 91 8.73 -24.23 -16.63
CA PRO A 91 7.50 -24.62 -15.95
C PRO A 91 6.30 -23.97 -16.63
N VAL A 92 5.27 -24.78 -16.92
CA VAL A 92 4.01 -24.27 -17.45
C VAL A 92 3.12 -23.87 -16.27
N LYS A 93 2.74 -22.60 -16.22
CA LYS A 93 1.79 -22.09 -15.23
C LYS A 93 0.53 -21.62 -15.93
N PHE A 94 -0.60 -22.21 -15.58
CA PHE A 94 -1.90 -21.75 -16.04
C PHE A 94 -2.29 -20.47 -15.29
N LYS A 95 -2.90 -19.53 -16.00
CA LYS A 95 -3.43 -18.31 -15.38
C LYS A 95 -4.67 -18.70 -14.58
N ALA A 96 -4.60 -18.51 -13.26
CA ALA A 96 -5.75 -18.64 -12.38
C ALA A 96 -6.35 -17.25 -12.11
N GLU A 97 -7.65 -17.20 -11.85
CA GLU A 97 -8.35 -15.98 -11.43
C GLU A 97 -8.42 -15.89 -9.90
N ARG A 98 -8.54 -14.65 -9.40
CA ARG A 98 -8.81 -14.40 -7.98
C ARG A 98 -10.15 -15.01 -7.59
N SER A 99 -10.27 -15.44 -6.33
CA SER A 99 -11.56 -15.96 -5.84
C SER A 99 -12.65 -14.88 -5.91
N ALA A 100 -13.86 -15.28 -6.35
CA ALA A 100 -15.04 -14.41 -6.29
C ALA A 100 -15.42 -14.02 -4.86
N ARG A 101 -15.13 -14.90 -3.89
CA ARG A 101 -15.25 -14.58 -2.46
C ARG A 101 -14.10 -13.66 -2.04
N LYS A 102 -14.47 -12.47 -1.57
CA LYS A 102 -13.58 -11.47 -0.98
C LYS A 102 -14.30 -10.80 0.20
N VAL A 103 -13.52 -10.34 1.16
CA VAL A 103 -13.97 -9.58 2.33
C VAL A 103 -13.30 -8.21 2.26
N MET A 104 -14.03 -7.15 2.56
CA MET A 104 -13.41 -5.84 2.71
C MET A 104 -12.95 -5.69 4.16
N ALA A 105 -11.67 -5.38 4.35
CA ALA A 105 -11.12 -5.02 5.64
C ALA A 105 -10.93 -3.51 5.70
N THR A 106 -11.44 -2.88 6.75
CA THR A 106 -11.14 -1.50 7.08
C THR A 106 -10.24 -1.48 8.30
N ILE A 107 -9.06 -0.87 8.17
CA ILE A 107 -8.03 -0.87 9.21
C ILE A 107 -7.66 0.55 9.53
N PHE A 108 -7.57 0.88 10.83
CA PHE A 108 -7.00 2.13 11.33
C PHE A 108 -5.83 1.83 12.25
N TRP A 109 -4.78 2.65 12.16
CA TRP A 109 -3.56 2.51 12.93
C TRP A 109 -2.88 3.86 13.14
N ASP A 110 -2.05 3.94 14.17
CA ASP A 110 -1.16 5.06 14.47
C ASP A 110 0.30 4.58 14.52
N SER A 111 1.18 5.35 15.17
CA SER A 111 2.59 4.98 15.41
C SER A 111 2.77 3.77 16.31
N ASP A 112 1.79 3.50 17.19
CA ASP A 112 1.88 2.48 18.24
C ASP A 112 1.31 1.14 17.77
N GLY A 113 0.34 1.16 16.84
CA GLY A 113 -0.13 -0.04 16.17
C GLY A 113 -1.55 0.07 15.63
N VAL A 114 -2.16 -1.11 15.42
CA VAL A 114 -3.53 -1.20 14.90
C VAL A 114 -4.53 -0.83 16.00
N ILE A 115 -5.35 0.17 15.72
CA ILE A 115 -6.40 0.67 16.62
C ILE A 115 -7.71 -0.08 16.38
N LEU A 116 -8.07 -0.25 15.11
CA LEU A 116 -9.32 -0.89 14.71
C LEU A 116 -9.10 -1.73 13.46
N THR A 117 -9.69 -2.92 13.45
CA THR A 117 -9.89 -3.73 12.26
C THR A 117 -11.35 -4.14 12.21
N ASP A 118 -12.03 -3.82 11.11
CA ASP A 118 -13.40 -4.22 10.86
C ASP A 118 -13.49 -4.98 9.53
N PHE A 119 -14.39 -5.96 9.46
CA PHE A 119 -14.54 -6.85 8.31
C PHE A 119 -15.97 -6.82 7.80
N LEU A 120 -16.14 -6.33 6.58
CA LEU A 120 -17.42 -6.36 5.88
C LEU A 120 -17.55 -7.64 5.07
N GLU A 121 -18.37 -8.57 5.56
CA GLU A 121 -18.66 -9.83 4.88
C GLU A 121 -19.74 -9.72 3.80
N GLY A 122 -19.63 -10.59 2.79
CA GLY A 122 -20.44 -10.54 1.57
C GLY A 122 -19.94 -9.43 0.64
N ALA A 123 -20.21 -9.53 -0.66
CA ALA A 123 -19.76 -8.55 -1.66
C ALA A 123 -20.47 -7.17 -1.53
N ARG A 124 -20.70 -6.70 -0.31
CA ARG A 124 -21.29 -5.42 0.03
C ARG A 124 -20.25 -4.32 -0.16
N THR A 125 -20.69 -3.21 -0.72
CA THR A 125 -19.88 -2.01 -0.86
C THR A 125 -19.96 -1.23 0.44
N VAL A 126 -18.87 -0.61 0.88
CA VAL A 126 -18.92 0.37 1.97
C VAL A 126 -19.84 1.52 1.55
N THR A 127 -20.99 1.63 2.22
CA THR A 127 -21.91 2.75 2.07
C THR A 127 -21.56 3.85 3.07
N ALA A 128 -21.91 5.10 2.74
CA ALA A 128 -21.68 6.24 3.64
C ALA A 128 -22.28 6.04 5.04
N SER A 129 -23.41 5.31 5.13
CA SER A 129 -24.04 4.93 6.40
C SER A 129 -23.17 4.00 7.26
N TYR A 130 -22.47 3.05 6.65
CA TYR A 130 -21.59 2.11 7.36
C TYR A 130 -20.34 2.82 7.89
N SER A 131 -19.72 3.68 7.07
CA SER A 131 -18.58 4.50 7.50
C SER A 131 -18.95 5.47 8.62
N GLY A 132 -20.06 6.20 8.46
CA GLY A 132 -20.46 7.26 9.37
C GLY A 132 -20.96 6.77 10.73
N THR A 133 -21.75 5.69 10.74
CA THR A 133 -22.44 5.25 11.96
C THR A 133 -21.71 4.10 12.67
N SER A 134 -21.05 3.19 11.94
CA SER A 134 -20.42 2.01 12.55
C SER A 134 -18.91 2.20 12.73
N ILE A 135 -18.20 2.65 11.70
CA ILE A 135 -16.74 2.78 11.76
C ILE A 135 -16.30 3.97 12.61
N ILE A 136 -16.82 5.18 12.33
CA ILE A 136 -16.45 6.39 13.08
C ILE A 136 -16.87 6.29 14.56
N THR A 137 -18.06 5.76 14.84
CA THR A 137 -18.51 5.55 16.22
C THR A 137 -17.60 4.58 16.96
N THR A 138 -17.25 3.44 16.34
CA THR A 138 -16.35 2.45 16.95
C THR A 138 -14.97 3.05 17.17
N LEU A 139 -14.40 3.77 16.20
CA LEU A 139 -13.11 4.45 16.35
C LEU A 139 -13.12 5.48 17.49
N ASN A 140 -14.18 6.28 17.59
CA ASN A 140 -14.27 7.28 18.66
C ASN A 140 -14.35 6.62 20.03
N LEU A 141 -15.11 5.53 20.17
CA LEU A 141 -15.19 4.77 21.42
C LEU A 141 -13.85 4.11 21.77
N THR A 142 -13.18 3.44 20.82
CA THR A 142 -11.86 2.82 21.06
C THR A 142 -10.79 3.86 21.37
N THR A 143 -10.83 5.03 20.72
CA THR A 143 -9.91 6.14 20.99
C THR A 143 -10.19 6.78 22.35
N LEU A 144 -11.46 6.93 22.75
CA LEU A 144 -11.82 7.41 24.09
C LEU A 144 -11.33 6.43 25.16
N ASP A 145 -11.53 5.12 24.97
CA ASP A 145 -11.05 4.10 25.90
C ASP A 145 -9.52 4.04 25.96
N TYR A 146 -8.83 4.10 24.82
CA TYR A 146 -7.37 4.17 24.75
C TYR A 146 -6.80 5.38 25.53
N ASN A 147 -7.35 6.57 25.27
CA ASN A 147 -6.94 7.79 25.98
C ASN A 147 -7.27 7.73 27.48
N ASN A 148 -8.39 7.11 27.86
CA ASN A 148 -8.76 6.92 29.26
C ASN A 148 -7.84 5.92 29.98
N LEU A 149 -7.37 4.87 29.28
CA LEU A 149 -6.40 3.91 29.79
C LEU A 149 -5.01 4.53 29.96
N LEU A 150 -4.52 5.31 28.98
CA LEU A 150 -3.25 6.04 29.10
C LEU A 150 -3.26 7.06 30.25
N ARG A 151 -4.37 7.80 30.44
CA ARG A 151 -4.55 8.73 31.57
C ARG A 151 -4.66 8.04 32.94
N ARG A 152 -4.98 6.75 32.99
CA ARG A 152 -4.93 5.95 34.23
C ARG A 152 -3.49 5.48 34.49
N THR A 153 -2.78 4.99 33.48
CA THR A 153 -1.38 4.56 33.60
C THR A 153 -0.45 5.70 34.03
N ILE A 154 -0.62 6.91 33.47
CA ILE A 154 0.20 8.08 33.86
C ILE A 154 -0.08 8.54 35.30
N ARG A 155 -1.29 8.28 35.84
CA ARG A 155 -1.62 8.64 37.24
C ARG A 155 -1.01 7.70 38.28
N TYR A 156 -0.54 6.50 37.89
CA TYR A 156 0.18 5.59 38.78
C TYR A 156 1.70 5.76 38.74
N SER A 157 2.25 6.56 37.81
CA SER A 157 3.69 6.78 37.65
C SER A 157 4.18 8.14 38.17
N THR A 158 3.37 8.88 38.92
CA THR A 158 3.76 10.18 39.52
C THR A 158 3.30 10.24 40.98
N THR A 159 3.75 9.27 41.76
CA THR A 159 3.79 9.33 43.23
C THR A 159 5.00 8.54 43.70
N GLU A 160 6.19 9.14 43.56
CA GLU A 160 7.33 9.05 44.49
C GLU A 160 8.05 10.41 44.48
#